data_AF-A0A1F2YS69-F1
#
_entry.id   AF-A0A1F2YS69-F1
#
_cell.length_a   1.000
_cell.length_b   1.000
_cell.length_c   1.000
_cell.angle_alpha   90.00
_cell.angle_beta   90.00
_cell.angle_gamma   90.00
#
_symmetry.space_group_name_H-M   'P 1'
#
loop_
_entity.id
_entity.type
_entity.pdbx_description
1 polymer ?
#
loop_
_entity_poly.entity_id
_entity_poly.type
_entity_poly.pdbx_seq_one_letter_code
_entity_poly.pdbx_strand_id
1 'polypeptide(L)' 'MFILSCVCNKKKNGGFNMNIEAHLATLQKKHDDLEEALRHEEARPLPDEAKLHQIKHEKLKIKEEMESFKK' A
#
# COMPACT_ATOMS: atom_id res chain seq x y z
N MET A 1 12.58 2.57 24.59
CA MET A 1 13.07 1.48 23.73
C MET A 1 11.83 0.69 23.29
N PHE A 2 11.32 0.69 22.06
CA PHE A 2 11.66 1.35 20.81
C PHE A 2 10.61 2.43 20.48
N ILE A 3 11.06 3.39 19.68
CA ILE A 3 10.41 4.66 19.38
C ILE A 3 9.08 4.46 18.66
N LEU A 4 8.07 5.15 19.18
CA LEU A 4 6.88 5.66 18.51
C LEU A 4 7.18 6.12 17.07
N SER A 5 6.56 5.52 16.06
CA SER A 5 5.97 6.19 14.88
C SER A 5 5.86 5.27 13.67
N CYS A 6 4.64 5.20 13.12
CA CYS A 6 4.36 5.63 11.74
C CYS A 6 2.87 5.41 11.52
N VAL A 7 2.04 6.35 11.98
CA VAL A 7 1.45 7.36 11.09
C VAL A 7 0.78 6.68 9.90
N CYS A 8 -0.50 6.32 10.09
CA CYS A 8 -1.41 6.08 8.98
C CYS A 8 -1.66 7.45 8.30
N ASN A 9 -0.75 7.87 7.42
CA ASN A 9 -0.84 9.12 6.67
C ASN A 9 -1.90 8.97 5.58
N LYS A 10 -3.18 9.20 5.90
CA LYS A 10 -4.24 9.23 4.90
C LYS A 10 -4.19 10.52 4.10
N LYS A 11 -3.28 10.59 3.12
CA LYS A 11 -3.28 11.64 2.10
C LYS A 11 -4.40 11.37 1.08
N LYS A 12 -5.57 11.96 1.29
CA LYS A 12 -6.64 11.98 0.29
C LYS A 12 -6.44 13.16 -0.65
N ASN A 13 -6.03 12.88 -1.89
CA ASN A 13 -6.16 13.85 -2.99
C ASN A 13 -7.59 13.75 -3.51
N GLY A 14 -8.29 14.89 -3.52
CA GLY A 14 -9.69 14.97 -3.92
C GLY A 14 -9.89 15.15 -5.43
N GLY A 15 -11.08 14.74 -5.87
CA GLY A 15 -11.79 15.34 -7.00
C GLY A 15 -11.81 14.55 -8.31
N PHE A 16 -12.74 13.60 -8.46
CA PHE A 16 -13.79 13.53 -9.51
C PHE A 16 -14.48 12.13 -9.51
N ASN A 17 -15.78 12.07 -9.16
CA ASN A 17 -16.74 10.95 -9.30
C ASN A 17 -16.75 9.81 -8.23
N MET A 18 -17.79 9.81 -7.38
CA MET A 18 -18.03 8.90 -6.23
C MET A 18 -17.89 7.38 -6.47
N ASN A 19 -18.09 6.88 -7.70
CA ASN A 19 -17.92 5.43 -8.00
C ASN A 19 -16.45 5.06 -8.23
N ILE A 20 -15.71 5.92 -8.93
CA ILE A 20 -14.27 5.75 -9.13
C ILE A 20 -13.55 5.92 -7.78
N GLU A 21 -14.04 6.81 -6.91
CA GLU A 21 -13.52 6.96 -5.55
C GLU A 21 -13.71 5.70 -4.70
N ALA A 22 -14.83 4.97 -4.82
CA ALA A 22 -15.03 3.71 -4.10
C ALA A 22 -14.06 2.61 -4.59
N HIS A 23 -13.83 2.54 -5.90
CA HIS A 23 -12.86 1.62 -6.48
C HIS A 23 -11.41 1.97 -6.06
N LEU A 24 -11.04 3.25 -6.15
CA LEU A 24 -9.75 3.76 -5.68
C LEU A 24 -9.55 3.55 -4.18
N ALA A 25 -10.58 3.77 -3.35
CA ALA A 25 -10.51 3.50 -1.92
C ALA A 25 -10.26 2.02 -1.61
N THR A 26 -10.80 1.12 -2.43
CA THR A 26 -10.57 -0.32 -2.33
C THR A 26 -9.13 -0.68 -2.73
N LEU A 27 -8.63 -0.12 -3.84
CA LEU A 27 -7.24 -0.30 -4.27
C LEU A 27 -6.25 0.27 -3.25
N GLN A 28 -6.54 1.45 -2.70
CA GLN A 28 -5.76 2.08 -1.64
C GLN A 28 -5.72 1.21 -0.39
N LYS A 29 -6.86 0.64 0.02
CA LYS A 29 -6.92 -0.28 1.16
C LYS A 29 -6.04 -1.52 0.94
N LYS A 30 -6.14 -2.15 -0.24
CA LYS A 30 -5.28 -3.29 -0.60
C LYS A 30 -3.80 -2.91 -0.59
N HIS A 31 -3.45 -1.73 -1.10
CA HIS A 31 -2.08 -1.22 -1.06
C HIS A 31 -1.58 -1.04 0.38
N ASP A 32 -2.41 -0.48 1.26
CA ASP A 32 -2.06 -0.26 2.66
C ASP A 32 -1.88 -1.59 3.42
N ASP A 33 -2.72 -2.59 3.12
CA ASP A 33 -2.61 -3.95 3.69
C ASP A 33 -1.31 -4.64 3.24
N LEU A 34 -0.92 -4.52 1.97
CA LEU A 34 0.36 -5.05 1.45
C LEU A 34 1.57 -4.34 2.06
N GLU A 35 1.48 -3.03 2.26
CA GLU A 35 2.50 -2.24 2.94
C GLU A 35 2.68 -2.66 4.40
N GLU A 36 1.59 -3.00 5.10
CA GLU A 36 1.64 -3.54 6.46
C GLU A 36 2.31 -4.92 6.48
N ALA A 37 1.91 -5.81 5.57
CA ALA A 37 2.52 -7.12 5.43
C ALA A 37 4.01 -7.02 5.14
N LEU A 38 4.42 -6.06 4.29
CA LEU A 38 5.83 -5.80 3.99
C LEU A 38 6.60 -5.36 5.24
N ARG A 39 6.09 -4.37 5.98
CA ARG A 39 6.71 -3.88 7.22
C ARG A 39 6.84 -4.99 8.26
N HIS A 40 5.83 -5.84 8.38
CA HIS A 40 5.86 -6.98 9.30
C HIS A 40 6.90 -8.02 8.93
N GLU A 41 7.06 -8.32 7.63
CA GLU A 41 8.06 -9.27 7.16
C GLU A 41 9.48 -8.68 7.23
N GLU A 42 9.67 -7.38 6.94
CA GLU A 42 10.95 -6.67 7.09
C GLU A 42 11.37 -6.47 8.55
N ALA A 43 10.42 -6.44 9.48
CA ALA A 43 10.69 -6.38 10.92
C ALA A 43 11.16 -7.73 11.50
N ARG A 44 11.06 -8.83 10.74
CA ARG A 44 11.57 -10.13 11.18
C ARG A 44 13.10 -10.15 11.08
N PRO A 45 13.78 -10.74 12.07
CA PRO A 45 15.25 -10.86 12.04
C PRO A 45 15.77 -11.77 10.92
N LEU A 46 14.92 -12.63 10.35
CA LEU A 46 15.19 -13.42 9.15
C LEU A 46 14.05 -13.21 8.14
N PRO A 47 14.12 -12.17 7.29
CA PRO A 47 13.10 -11.91 6.30
C PRO A 47 13.16 -12.93 5.15
N ASP A 48 12.00 -13.41 4.70
CA ASP A 48 11.89 -14.20 3.47
C ASP A 48 11.95 -13.25 2.27
N GLU A 49 13.11 -13.22 1.60
CA GLU A 49 13.34 -12.33 0.46
C GLU A 49 12.40 -12.63 -0.73
N ALA A 50 12.01 -13.89 -0.94
CA ALA A 50 11.07 -14.24 -2.01
C ALA A 50 9.70 -13.64 -1.73
N LYS A 51 9.27 -13.71 -0.47
CA LYS A 51 7.99 -13.12 -0.04
C LYS A 51 8.02 -11.60 -0.06
N LEU A 52 9.13 -10.98 0.37
CA LEU A 52 9.32 -9.52 0.24
C LEU A 52 9.26 -9.06 -1.21
N HIS A 53 9.90 -9.81 -2.12
CA HIS A 53 9.90 -9.50 -3.54
C HIS A 53 8.51 -9.63 -4.16
N GLN A 54 7.75 -10.68 -3.79
CA GLN A 54 6.37 -10.85 -4.20
C GLN A 54 5.49 -9.68 -3.73
N ILE A 55 5.57 -9.31 -2.45
CA ILE A 55 4.80 -8.20 -1.88
C ILE A 55 5.17 -6.86 -2.56
N LYS A 56 6.46 -6.60 -2.80
CA LYS A 56 6.94 -5.40 -3.51
C LYS A 56 6.42 -5.34 -4.96
N HIS A 57 6.39 -6.48 -5.65
CA HIS A 57 5.89 -6.57 -7.01
C HIS A 57 4.37 -6.35 -7.09
N GLU A 58 3.59 -6.95 -6.18
CA GLU A 58 2.14 -6.71 -6.10
C GLU A 58 1.82 -5.26 -5.76
N LYS A 59 2.58 -4.65 -4.84
CA LYS A 59 2.46 -3.22 -4.52
C LYS A 59 2.70 -2.34 -5.74
N LEU A 60 3.70 -2.66 -6.57
CA LEU A 60 3.99 -1.91 -7.79
C LEU A 60 2.82 -1.96 -8.77
N LYS A 61 2.21 -3.14 -8.98
CA LYS A 61 1.04 -3.31 -9.84
C LYS A 61 -0.16 -2.48 -9.38
N ILE A 62 -0.50 -2.52 -8.08
CA ILE A 62 -1.61 -1.73 -7.54
C ILE A 62 -1.34 -0.24 -7.69
N LYS A 63 -0.08 0.19 -7.52
CA LYS A 63 0.32 1.58 -7.74
C LYS A 63 0.13 1.99 -9.20
N GLU A 64 0.51 1.16 -10.16
CA GLU A 64 0.29 1.41 -11.59
C GLU A 64 -1.19 1.48 -11.95
N GLU A 65 -2.02 0.58 -11.39
CA GLU A 65 -3.47 0.61 -11.56
C GLU A 65 -4.05 1.93 -11.04
N MET A 66 -3.66 2.37 -9.83
CA MET A 66 -4.10 3.66 -9.27
C MET A 66 -3.68 4.86 -10.11
N GLU A 67 -2.45 4.86 -10.64
CA GLU A 67 -1.96 5.94 -11.51
C GLU A 67 -2.67 5.93 -12.88
N SER A 68 -3.03 4.76 -13.40
CA SER A 68 -3.86 4.62 -14.60
C SER A 68 -5.22 5.30 -14.44
N PHE A 69 -5.86 5.17 -13.27
CA PHE A 69 -7.15 5.82 -12.98
C PHE A 69 -7.08 7.34 -12.76
N LYS A 70 -5.89 7.90 -12.53
CA LYS A 70 -5.69 9.35 -12.36
C LYS A 70 -5.45 10.11 -13.66
N LYS A 71 -5.24 9.39 -14.77
CA LYS A 71 -4.95 9.97 -16.09
C LYS A 71 -6.24 10.41 -16.79
#